data_AF-A0AAI9HP00-F1
#
_entry.id   AF-A0AAI9HP00-F1
#
_cell.length_a   1.000
_cell.length_b   1.000
_cell.length_c   1.000
_cell.angle_alpha   90.00
_cell.angle_beta   90.00
_cell.angle_gamma   90.00
#
_symmetry.space_group_name_H-M   'P 1'
#
loop_
_entity.id
_entity.type
_entity.pdbx_description
1 polymer ?
#
loop_
_entity_poly.entity_id
_entity_poly.type
_entity_poly.pdbx_seq_one_letter_code
_entity_poly.pdbx_strand_id
1 'polypeptide(L)' 'MAHPIYLTLTGKIQGLISAGCSSVDSIGNRYQAGHENEILILNLSAGR' A
#
# COMPACT_ATOMS: atom_id res chain seq x y z
N MET A 1 -12.00 -1.61 15.74
CA MET A 1 -11.90 -1.85 14.29
C MET A 1 -11.02 -0.76 13.72
N ALA A 2 -9.87 -1.08 13.13
CA ALA A 2 -9.10 -0.09 12.37
C ALA A 2 -9.60 -0.12 10.92
N HIS A 3 -9.71 1.05 10.30
CA HIS A 3 -10.02 1.17 8.87
C HIS A 3 -8.72 1.60 8.17
N PRO A 4 -7.84 0.64 7.80
CA PRO A 4 -6.61 0.95 7.10
C PRO A 4 -6.93 1.61 5.75
N ILE A 5 -6.06 2.52 5.34
CA ILE A 5 -6.11 3.17 4.04
C ILE A 5 -5.06 2.48 3.15
N TYR A 6 -5.42 2.23 1.91
CA TYR A 6 -4.55 1.60 0.91
C TYR A 6 -4.40 2.51 -0.31
N LEU A 7 -3.21 2.48 -0.91
CA LEU A 7 -2.89 3.25 -2.10
C LEU A 7 -2.37 2.33 -3.21
N THR A 8 -3.05 2.32 -4.35
CA THR A 8 -2.51 1.81 -5.61
C THR A 8 -1.76 2.93 -6.32
N LEU A 9 -0.48 2.71 -6.63
CA LEU A 9 0.37 3.69 -7.32
C LEU A 9 0.87 3.11 -8.64
N THR A 10 0.51 3.74 -9.75
CA THR A 10 0.96 3.37 -11.10
C THR A 10 1.77 4.49 -11.71
N GLY A 11 3.04 4.22 -12.00
CA GLY A 11 3.93 5.13 -12.71
C GLY A 11 3.82 4.93 -14.23
N LYS A 12 3.99 6.02 -14.99
CA LYS A 12 3.96 5.98 -16.47
C LYS A 12 5.05 5.08 -17.07
N ILE A 13 6.23 5.02 -16.45
CA ILE A 13 7.38 4.24 -16.93
C ILE A 13 7.52 2.94 -16.13
N GLN A 14 7.31 2.98 -14.81
CA GLN A 14 7.56 1.87 -13.90
C GLN A 14 6.39 0.89 -13.77
N GLY A 15 5.24 1.18 -14.40
CA GLY A 15 4.04 0.37 -14.26
C GLY A 15 3.49 0.43 -12.84
N LEU A 16 3.05 -0.72 -12.30
CA LEU A 16 2.45 -0.81 -10.98
C LEU A 16 3.54 -0.72 -9.89
N ILE A 17 3.83 0.50 -9.43
CA ILE A 17 4.83 0.77 -8.39
C ILE A 17 4.43 0.13 -7.06
N SER A 18 3.13 0.08 -6.76
CA SER A 18 2.63 -0.52 -5.53
C SER A 18 2.66 -2.06 -5.52
N ALA A 19 3.10 -2.71 -6.59
CA ALA A 19 3.18 -4.16 -6.69
C ALA A 19 4.06 -4.75 -5.56
N GLY A 20 3.50 -5.66 -4.77
CA GLY A 20 4.19 -6.30 -3.65
C GLY A 20 4.48 -5.42 -2.43
N CYS A 21 4.07 -4.13 -2.42
CA CYS A 21 4.40 -3.21 -1.32
C CYS A 21 3.78 -3.60 0.03
N SER A 22 2.67 -4.34 0.02
CA SER A 22 2.07 -4.91 1.22
C SER A 22 2.15 -6.43 1.16
N SER A 23 3.35 -6.97 0.94
CA SER A 23 3.64 -8.40 1.05
C SER A 23 4.42 -8.70 2.34
N VAL A 24 4.54 -9.98 2.70
CA VAL A 24 5.36 -10.42 3.83
C VAL A 24 6.83 -10.02 3.63
N ASP A 25 7.35 -10.08 2.40
CA ASP A 25 8.72 -9.69 2.07
C ASP A 25 8.96 -8.18 2.28
N SER A 26 7.94 -7.35 2.00
CA SER A 26 8.02 -5.88 2.12
C SER A 26 7.83 -5.37 3.55
N ILE A 27 6.72 -5.76 4.21
CA ILE A 27 6.31 -5.18 5.51
C ILE A 27 6.13 -6.23 6.63
N GLY A 28 6.54 -7.48 6.39
CA GLY A 28 6.54 -8.53 7.40
C GLY A 28 5.14 -8.80 7.98
N ASN A 29 5.05 -8.77 9.30
CA ASN A 29 3.83 -9.09 10.04
C ASN A 29 2.69 -8.06 9.87
N ARG A 30 2.95 -6.92 9.21
CA ARG A 30 1.93 -5.91 8.89
C ARG A 30 1.20 -6.19 7.58
N TYR A 31 1.60 -7.22 6.85
CA TYR A 31 0.90 -7.74 5.69
C TYR A 31 -0.58 -7.98 5.99
N GLN A 32 -1.43 -7.66 5.02
CA GLN A 32 -2.85 -7.99 5.02
C GLN A 32 -3.23 -8.64 3.69
N ALA A 33 -3.84 -9.83 3.76
CA ALA A 33 -4.23 -10.59 2.58
C ALA A 33 -5.31 -9.86 1.77
N GLY A 34 -5.14 -9.86 0.44
CA GLY A 34 -6.00 -9.14 -0.49
C GLY A 34 -5.49 -7.73 -0.85
N HIS A 35 -4.40 -7.27 -0.22
CA HIS A 35 -3.84 -5.93 -0.40
C HIS A 35 -2.38 -5.95 -0.88
N GLU A 36 -1.87 -7.10 -1.36
CA GLU A 36 -0.46 -7.31 -1.72
C GLU A 36 0.13 -6.23 -2.63
N ASN A 37 -0.67 -5.70 -3.54
CA ASN A 37 -0.27 -4.73 -4.56
C ASN A 37 -0.65 -3.28 -4.21
N GLU A 38 -0.87 -3.01 -2.94
CA GLU A 38 -1.19 -1.69 -2.42
C GLU A 38 -0.19 -1.27 -1.34
N ILE A 39 -0.06 0.04 -1.14
CA ILE A 39 0.75 0.61 -0.07
C ILE A 39 -0.15 0.85 1.14
N LEU A 40 0.22 0.29 2.30
CA LEU A 40 -0.47 0.54 3.57
C LEU A 40 -0.17 1.97 4.05
N ILE A 41 -1.21 2.80 4.15
CA ILE A 41 -1.11 4.19 4.61
C ILE A 41 -1.45 4.26 6.09
N LEU A 42 -0.46 4.65 6.91
CA LEU A 42 -0.60 4.78 8.36
C LEU A 42 -1.31 6.07 8.77
N ASN A 43 -1.11 7.15 8.00
CA ASN A 43 -1.74 8.43 8.23
C ASN A 43 -1.89 9.16 6.90
N LEU A 44 -3.07 9.74 6.65
CA LEU A 44 -3.34 10.56 5.47
C LEU A 44 -3.72 11.98 5.93
N SER A 45 -2.94 12.96 5.49
CA SER A 45 -3.26 14.38 5.66
C SER A 45 -3.29 15.02 4.28
N ALA A 46 -4.44 15.61 3.93
CA ALA A 46 -4.58 16.41 2.73
C ALA A 46 -4.63 17.88 3.13
N GLY A 47 -3.75 18.69 2.54
CA GLY A 47 -3.78 20.14 2.71
C GLY A 47 -5.07 20.73 2.15
N ARG A 48 -5.63 21.72 2.86
CA ARG A 48 -6.53 22.69 2.25
C ARG A 48 -5.72 23.81 1.60
#